data_AF-A0A084DIW9-F1
#
_entry.id   AF-A0A084DIW9-F1
#
_cell.length_a   1.000
_cell.length_b   1.000
_cell.length_c   1.000
_cell.angle_alpha   90.00
_cell.angle_beta   90.00
_cell.angle_gamma   90.00
#
_symmetry.space_group_name_H-M   'P 1'
#
loop_
_entity.id
_entity.type
_entity.pdbx_description
1 polymer ?
#
loop_
_entity_poly.entity_id
_entity_poly.type
_entity_poly.pdbx_seq_one_letter_code
_entity_poly.pdbx_strand_id
1 'polypeptide(L)'
;MGFLFTPLPLWVGIGGWIAAAVLLALAIWKRPFVRLQDATLQHVWLALVTAIAVLWASNAWLEDGIVMHLLGATLLVTLFDWTLALIAMGAVTAVAAIIFDAPWQGIGLTYLIYGALPVAVSALLQRAALAWLPHNLASFITGQGFLSPAIAIVAVAAAAAGVQLSLADGVPVVIPAGYLLNTALLALGEAWFTGMATVLIAVYRPAWVTTFDVRRYRLGGPRA
;
A
#
# COMPACT_ATOMS: atom_id res chain seq x y z
N MET A 1 -5.79 -12.95 -11.06
CA MET A 1 -4.85 -12.35 -12.05
C MET A 1 -4.83 -10.85 -11.83
N GLY A 2 -3.71 -10.25 -11.41
CA GLY A 2 -3.59 -8.78 -11.38
C GLY A 2 -3.74 -8.20 -12.78
N PHE A 3 -4.08 -6.92 -12.91
CA PHE A 3 -4.23 -6.24 -14.21
C PHE A 3 -2.97 -6.27 -15.08
N LEU A 4 -1.85 -6.74 -14.53
CA LEU A 4 -0.60 -6.98 -15.23
C LEU A 4 -0.75 -7.85 -16.48
N PHE A 5 -1.70 -8.79 -16.54
CA PHE A 5 -1.82 -9.70 -17.71
C PHE A 5 -3.15 -9.56 -18.46
N THR A 6 -4.02 -8.64 -18.04
CA THR A 6 -5.30 -8.43 -18.71
C THR A 6 -5.10 -7.54 -19.94
N PRO A 7 -5.51 -7.95 -21.15
CA PRO A 7 -5.50 -7.08 -22.31
C PRO A 7 -6.55 -5.98 -22.10
N LEU A 8 -6.10 -4.81 -21.67
CA LEU A 8 -6.97 -3.66 -21.42
C LEU A 8 -7.17 -2.86 -22.71
N PRO A 9 -8.34 -2.23 -22.90
CA PRO A 9 -8.53 -1.26 -23.95
C PRO A 9 -7.47 -0.15 -23.87
N LEU A 10 -6.99 0.32 -25.02
CA LEU A 10 -5.92 1.32 -25.09
C LEU A 10 -6.24 2.60 -24.28
N TRP A 11 -7.50 3.03 -24.27
CA TRP A 11 -7.94 4.20 -23.51
C TRP A 11 -7.83 4.00 -22.00
N VAL A 12 -8.07 2.79 -21.48
CA VAL A 12 -7.89 2.44 -20.06
C VAL A 12 -6.39 2.42 -19.71
N GLY A 13 -5.58 1.82 -20.58
CA GLY A 13 -4.13 1.77 -20.38
C GLY A 13 -3.51 3.18 -20.35
N ILE A 14 -3.83 4.02 -21.33
CA ILE A 14 -3.34 5.40 -21.41
C ILE A 14 -3.88 6.22 -20.23
N GLY A 15 -5.17 6.12 -19.90
CA GLY A 15 -5.75 6.80 -18.75
C GLY A 15 -5.09 6.39 -17.43
N GLY A 16 -4.79 5.10 -17.26
CA GLY A 16 -4.07 4.58 -16.11
C GLY A 16 -2.66 5.15 -15.98
N TRP A 17 -1.91 5.23 -17.09
CA TRP A 17 -0.59 5.87 -17.10
C TRP A 17 -0.63 7.36 -16.80
N ILE A 18 -1.59 8.10 -17.37
CA ILE A 18 -1.75 9.53 -17.11
C ILE A 18 -2.05 9.75 -15.62
N ALA A 19 -3.00 9.03 -15.05
CA ALA A 19 -3.33 9.14 -13.63
C ALA A 19 -2.15 8.74 -12.74
N ALA A 20 -1.42 7.68 -13.07
CA ALA A 20 -0.21 7.27 -12.37
C ALA A 20 0.87 8.38 -12.39
N ALA A 21 1.12 8.96 -13.57
CA ALA A 21 2.10 10.02 -13.76
C ALA A 21 1.71 11.29 -12.98
N VAL A 22 0.43 11.68 -12.98
CA VAL A 22 -0.08 12.82 -12.21
C VAL A 22 0.15 12.60 -10.72
N LEU A 23 -0.19 11.42 -10.19
CA LEU A 23 0.00 11.11 -8.76
C LEU A 23 1.48 11.11 -8.36
N LEU A 24 2.36 10.55 -9.20
CA LEU A 24 3.81 10.58 -8.95
C LEU A 24 4.36 12.00 -9.03
N ALA A 25 3.91 12.81 -10.00
CA ALA A 25 4.31 14.21 -10.11
C ALA A 25 3.87 15.01 -8.87
N LEU A 26 2.65 14.81 -8.39
CA LEU A 26 2.15 15.43 -7.14
C LEU A 26 2.97 15.00 -5.92
N ALA A 27 3.35 13.72 -5.85
CA ALA A 27 4.20 13.21 -4.77
C ALA A 27 5.59 13.87 -4.80
N ILE A 28 6.23 13.94 -5.98
CA ILE A 28 7.55 14.53 -6.18
C ILE A 28 7.55 16.03 -5.89
N TRP A 29 6.49 16.75 -6.27
CA TRP A 29 6.39 18.20 -6.08
C TRP A 29 6.44 18.59 -4.59
N LYS A 30 5.98 17.72 -3.69
CA LYS A 30 6.08 17.94 -2.24
C LYS A 30 7.48 17.75 -1.65
N ARG A 31 8.50 17.60 -2.50
CA ARG A 31 9.92 17.41 -2.13
C ARG A 31 10.13 16.30 -1.08
N PRO A 32 9.60 15.09 -1.30
CA PRO A 32 9.63 14.01 -0.32
C PRO A 32 11.05 13.50 -0.02
N PHE A 33 11.96 13.67 -0.99
CA PHE A 33 13.34 13.21 -0.92
C PHE A 33 14.20 13.91 0.13
N VAL A 34 13.75 15.03 0.70
CA VAL A 34 14.48 15.70 1.80
C VAL A 34 14.69 14.74 2.99
N ARG A 35 13.72 13.86 3.27
CA ARG A 35 13.84 12.84 4.33
C ARG A 35 14.84 11.74 3.99
N LEU A 36 15.12 11.51 2.71
CA LEU A 36 16.07 10.50 2.24
C LEU A 36 17.51 11.04 2.15
N GLN A 37 17.76 12.29 2.58
CA GLN A 37 19.12 12.78 2.78
C GLN A 37 19.80 12.14 4.00
N ASP A 38 19.02 11.58 4.92
CA ASP A 38 19.54 10.70 5.96
C ASP A 38 19.78 9.31 5.36
N ALA A 39 21.04 8.87 5.33
CA ALA A 39 21.45 7.59 4.80
C ALA A 39 20.69 6.42 5.45
N THR A 40 20.37 6.52 6.75
CA THR A 40 19.63 5.47 7.46
C THR A 40 18.23 5.32 6.89
N LEU A 41 17.51 6.43 6.73
CA LEU A 41 16.15 6.44 6.20
C LEU A 41 16.12 6.03 4.73
N GLN A 42 17.14 6.41 3.96
CA GLN A 42 17.31 5.96 2.58
C GLN A 42 17.47 4.43 2.50
N HIS A 43 18.34 3.83 3.31
CA HIS A 43 18.53 2.39 3.31
C HIS A 43 17.28 1.63 3.76
N VAL A 44 16.57 2.13 4.78
CA VAL A 44 15.31 1.52 5.23
C VAL A 44 14.25 1.59 4.12
N TRP A 45 14.13 2.73 3.45
CA TRP A 45 13.18 2.91 2.34
C TRP A 45 13.50 1.96 1.18
N LEU A 46 14.77 1.88 0.75
CA LEU A 46 15.22 0.96 -0.30
C LEU A 46 15.04 -0.51 0.10
N ALA A 47 15.31 -0.85 1.36
CA ALA A 47 15.11 -2.19 1.88
C ALA A 47 13.63 -2.60 1.84
N LEU A 48 12.72 -1.69 2.20
CA LEU A 48 11.28 -1.93 2.10
C LEU A 48 10.82 -2.09 0.65
N VAL A 49 11.26 -1.21 -0.26
CA VAL A 49 10.95 -1.33 -1.70
C VAL A 49 11.40 -2.70 -2.22
N THR A 50 12.61 -3.12 -1.87
CA THR A 50 13.15 -4.42 -2.29
C THR A 50 12.37 -5.58 -1.68
N ALA A 51 12.12 -5.55 -0.37
CA ALA A 51 11.40 -6.61 0.33
C ALA A 51 9.96 -6.77 -0.19
N ILE A 52 9.26 -5.66 -0.45
CA ILE A 52 7.90 -5.67 -1.01
C ILE A 52 7.93 -6.17 -2.46
N ALA A 53 8.93 -5.79 -3.27
CA ALA A 53 9.08 -6.33 -4.61
C ALA A 53 9.30 -7.86 -4.61
N VAL A 54 10.09 -8.38 -3.66
CA VAL A 54 10.27 -9.85 -3.46
C VAL A 54 8.97 -10.50 -2.99
N LEU A 55 8.21 -9.83 -2.14
CA LEU A 55 6.92 -10.31 -1.66
C LEU A 55 5.89 -10.41 -2.80
N TRP A 56 5.86 -9.42 -3.69
CA TRP A 56 5.08 -9.46 -4.93
C TRP A 56 5.58 -10.53 -5.92
N ALA A 57 6.87 -10.85 -5.91
CA ALA A 57 7.43 -11.94 -6.70
C ALA A 57 6.98 -13.33 -6.17
N SER A 58 6.69 -13.42 -4.87
CA SER A 58 6.28 -14.65 -4.18
C SER A 58 4.78 -14.93 -4.38
N ASN A 59 4.36 -15.13 -5.63
CA ASN A 59 2.95 -15.39 -5.94
C ASN A 59 2.52 -16.78 -5.46
N ALA A 60 1.63 -16.83 -4.48
CA ALA A 60 0.83 -18.03 -4.18
C ALA A 60 -0.41 -18.02 -5.09
N TRP A 61 -0.40 -18.88 -6.12
CA TRP A 61 -1.52 -19.04 -7.04
C TRP A 61 -2.61 -19.86 -6.36
N LEU A 62 -3.72 -19.23 -5.97
CA LEU A 62 -4.97 -19.93 -5.69
C LEU A 62 -5.84 -19.92 -6.94
N GLU A 63 -6.48 -21.05 -7.22
CA GLU A 63 -7.34 -21.29 -8.39
C GLU A 63 -8.53 -20.30 -8.48
N ASP A 64 -8.88 -19.63 -7.38
CA ASP A 64 -10.06 -18.75 -7.24
C ASP A 64 -9.82 -17.25 -7.57
N GLY A 65 -8.81 -16.92 -8.37
CA GLY A 65 -8.73 -15.63 -9.07
C GLY A 65 -8.12 -14.44 -8.30
N ILE A 66 -7.97 -14.49 -6.97
CA ILE A 66 -7.21 -13.48 -6.21
C ILE A 66 -5.73 -13.87 -6.16
N VAL A 67 -4.85 -12.97 -6.60
CA VAL A 67 -3.42 -13.09 -6.31
C VAL A 67 -3.22 -12.64 -4.86
N MET A 68 -2.97 -13.58 -3.95
CA MET A 68 -2.69 -13.27 -2.55
C MET A 68 -1.21 -12.94 -2.38
N HIS A 69 -0.85 -11.67 -2.55
CA HIS A 69 0.41 -11.14 -2.05
C HIS A 69 0.14 -10.02 -1.06
N LEU A 70 0.93 -9.97 0.00
CA LEU A 70 0.95 -8.83 0.90
C LEU A 70 1.41 -7.58 0.13
N LEU A 71 0.72 -6.47 0.32
CA LEU A 71 0.96 -5.24 -0.45
C LEU A 71 2.11 -4.43 0.14
N GLY A 72 2.23 -4.36 1.46
CA GLY A 72 3.24 -3.57 2.17
C GLY A 72 3.10 -2.05 2.02
N ALA A 73 2.13 -1.58 1.23
CA ALA A 73 1.88 -0.17 0.95
C ALA A 73 1.52 0.63 2.21
N THR A 74 0.75 0.01 3.11
CA THR A 74 0.30 0.61 4.38
C THR A 74 1.46 0.80 5.35
N LEU A 75 2.39 -0.15 5.41
CA LEU A 75 3.63 -0.03 6.18
C LEU A 75 4.48 1.14 5.68
N LEU A 76 4.61 1.30 4.36
CA LEU A 76 5.31 2.44 3.77
C LEU A 76 4.67 3.79 4.16
N VAL A 77 3.35 3.89 4.16
CA VAL A 77 2.66 5.11 4.63
C VAL A 77 2.93 5.35 6.11
N THR A 78 2.85 4.31 6.93
CA THR A 78 3.11 4.39 8.37
C THR A 78 4.53 4.89 8.65
N LEU A 79 5.53 4.49 7.86
CA LEU A 79 6.93 4.87 8.11
C LEU A 79 7.34 6.18 7.42
N PHE A 80 6.92 6.39 6.17
CA PHE A 80 7.48 7.41 5.29
C PHE A 80 6.46 8.44 4.78
N ASP A 81 5.22 8.40 5.24
CA ASP A 81 4.10 9.21 4.74
C ASP A 81 3.70 8.85 3.29
N TRP A 82 2.55 9.36 2.85
CA TRP A 82 1.95 8.99 1.57
C TRP A 82 2.80 9.36 0.34
N THR A 83 3.59 10.43 0.42
CA THR A 83 4.40 10.92 -0.73
C THR A 83 5.51 9.95 -1.10
N LEU A 84 6.33 9.52 -0.13
CA LEU A 84 7.37 8.52 -0.34
C LEU A 84 6.78 7.12 -0.55
N ALA A 85 5.62 6.81 0.04
CA ALA A 85 4.93 5.55 -0.18
C ALA A 85 4.46 5.40 -1.63
N LEU A 86 3.89 6.46 -2.25
CA LEU A 86 3.52 6.43 -3.67
C LEU A 86 4.74 6.16 -4.57
N ILE A 87 5.85 6.84 -4.32
CA ILE A 87 7.08 6.66 -5.10
C ILE A 87 7.63 5.23 -4.91
N ALA A 88 7.61 4.71 -3.68
CA ALA A 88 8.04 3.35 -3.37
C ALA A 88 7.18 2.32 -4.09
N MET A 89 5.85 2.46 -4.03
CA MET A 89 4.93 1.56 -4.73
C MET A 89 5.06 1.67 -6.25
N GLY A 90 5.43 2.84 -6.77
CA GLY A 90 5.76 3.03 -8.19
C GLY A 90 7.00 2.21 -8.58
N ALA A 91 8.06 2.26 -7.76
CA ALA A 91 9.26 1.47 -7.95
C ALA A 91 8.98 -0.04 -7.83
N VAL A 92 8.22 -0.47 -6.82
CA VAL A 92 7.78 -1.87 -6.65
C VAL A 92 7.02 -2.35 -7.89
N THR A 93 6.07 -1.55 -8.37
CA THR A 93 5.27 -1.92 -9.55
C THR A 93 6.12 -2.01 -10.81
N ALA A 94 7.09 -1.10 -10.99
CA ALA A 94 8.02 -1.15 -12.11
C ALA A 94 8.91 -2.40 -12.07
N VAL A 95 9.46 -2.73 -10.90
CA VAL A 95 10.27 -3.95 -10.70
C VAL A 95 9.44 -5.19 -10.98
N ALA A 96 8.22 -5.27 -10.44
CA ALA A 96 7.30 -6.38 -10.70
C ALA A 96 6.97 -6.49 -12.21
N ALA A 97 6.70 -5.38 -12.88
CA ALA A 97 6.40 -5.39 -14.32
C ALA A 97 7.57 -5.93 -15.16
N ILE A 98 8.81 -5.61 -14.78
CA ILE A 98 10.02 -6.13 -15.45
C ILE A 98 10.18 -7.63 -15.18
N ILE A 99 10.02 -8.07 -13.94
CA ILE A 99 10.21 -9.49 -13.56
C ILE A 99 9.17 -10.39 -14.23
N PHE A 100 7.94 -9.90 -14.35
CA PHE A 100 6.81 -10.67 -14.89
C PHE A 100 6.56 -10.47 -16.39
N ASP A 101 7.42 -9.71 -17.08
CA ASP A 101 7.25 -9.34 -18.50
C ASP A 101 5.84 -8.82 -18.80
N ALA A 102 5.35 -7.91 -17.94
CA ALA A 102 3.96 -7.49 -17.96
C ALA A 102 3.67 -6.54 -19.15
N PRO A 103 2.55 -6.70 -19.88
CA PRO A 103 2.12 -5.75 -20.89
C PRO A 103 1.97 -4.33 -20.31
N TRP A 104 2.53 -3.37 -21.05
CA TRP A 104 2.59 -1.96 -20.64
C TRP A 104 1.21 -1.37 -20.32
N GLN A 105 0.14 -1.84 -20.97
CA GLN A 105 -1.23 -1.37 -20.74
C GLN A 105 -1.72 -1.64 -19.31
N GLY A 106 -1.27 -2.73 -18.68
CA GLY A 106 -1.71 -3.17 -17.35
C GLY A 106 -0.95 -2.54 -16.18
N ILE A 107 0.24 -1.98 -16.45
CA ILE A 107 1.16 -1.46 -15.41
C ILE A 107 0.54 -0.27 -14.67
N GLY A 108 0.01 0.72 -15.41
CA GLY A 108 -0.57 1.92 -14.81
C GLY A 108 -1.74 1.61 -13.89
N LEU A 109 -2.64 0.71 -14.32
CA LEU A 109 -3.80 0.31 -13.55
C LEU A 109 -3.42 -0.53 -12.31
N THR A 110 -2.42 -1.40 -12.47
CA THR A 110 -1.84 -2.14 -11.33
C THR A 110 -1.28 -1.19 -10.28
N TYR A 111 -0.51 -0.19 -10.69
CA TYR A 111 0.00 0.83 -9.77
C TYR A 111 -1.15 1.58 -9.08
N LEU A 112 -2.18 1.98 -9.81
CA LEU A 112 -3.29 2.74 -9.24
C LEU A 112 -4.06 1.93 -8.19
N ILE A 113 -4.37 0.66 -8.48
CA ILE A 113 -5.22 -0.18 -7.63
C ILE A 113 -4.42 -0.81 -6.49
N TYR A 114 -3.26 -1.39 -6.77
CA TYR A 114 -2.49 -2.13 -5.76
C TYR A 114 -1.41 -1.28 -5.08
N GLY A 115 -1.07 -0.10 -5.63
CA GLY A 115 -0.10 0.83 -5.05
C GLY A 115 -0.74 2.10 -4.51
N ALA A 116 -1.35 2.91 -5.37
CA ALA A 116 -1.81 4.24 -5.01
C ALA A 116 -3.07 4.24 -4.13
N LEU A 117 -4.04 3.37 -4.41
CA LEU A 117 -5.26 3.24 -3.63
C LEU A 117 -5.00 2.85 -2.16
N PRO A 118 -4.23 1.77 -1.83
CA PRO A 118 -3.97 1.42 -0.44
C PRO A 118 -3.15 2.50 0.26
N VAL A 119 -2.25 3.21 -0.45
CA VAL A 119 -1.54 4.38 0.07
C VAL A 119 -2.53 5.51 0.42
N ALA A 120 -3.46 5.84 -0.48
CA ALA A 120 -4.45 6.89 -0.27
C ALA A 120 -5.38 6.56 0.90
N VAL A 121 -5.90 5.33 0.95
CA VAL A 121 -6.75 4.85 2.04
C VAL A 121 -6.02 4.93 3.38
N SER A 122 -4.78 4.45 3.43
CA SER A 122 -3.97 4.50 4.66
C SER A 122 -3.67 5.94 5.09
N ALA A 123 -3.37 6.83 4.15
CA ALA A 123 -3.11 8.24 4.44
C ALA A 123 -4.36 8.96 4.97
N LEU A 124 -5.54 8.64 4.44
CA LEU A 124 -6.82 9.18 4.93
C LEU A 124 -7.11 8.66 6.34
N LEU A 125 -6.91 7.37 6.59
CA LEU A 125 -7.07 6.77 7.91
C LEU A 125 -6.04 7.31 8.91
N GLN A 126 -4.83 7.63 8.46
CA GLN A 126 -3.82 8.32 9.26
C GLN A 126 -4.29 9.69 9.72
N ARG A 127 -4.85 10.49 8.81
CA ARG A 127 -5.41 11.80 9.16
C ARG A 127 -6.63 11.69 10.07
N ALA A 128 -7.51 10.73 9.82
CA ALA A 128 -8.67 10.46 10.67
C ALA A 128 -8.25 10.01 12.08
N ALA A 129 -7.26 9.13 12.18
CA ALA A 129 -6.72 8.68 13.46
C ALA A 129 -6.07 9.83 14.23
N LEU A 130 -5.34 10.73 13.57
CA LEU A 130 -4.79 11.93 14.21
C LEU A 130 -5.88 12.88 14.74
N ALA A 131 -7.04 12.92 14.09
CA ALA A 131 -8.16 13.76 14.50
C ALA A 131 -9.00 13.16 15.64
N TRP A 132 -9.17 11.83 15.66
CA TRP A 132 -10.14 11.17 16.54
C TRP A 132 -9.54 10.28 17.63
N LEU A 133 -8.33 9.74 17.44
CA LEU A 133 -7.73 8.82 18.40
C LEU A 133 -6.84 9.57 19.41
N PRO A 134 -6.73 9.04 20.64
CA PRO A 134 -5.83 9.59 21.63
C PRO A 134 -4.38 9.47 21.16
N HIS A 135 -3.58 10.46 21.53
CA HIS A 135 -2.20 10.56 21.08
C HIS A 135 -1.29 9.67 21.94
N ASN A 136 -1.42 8.34 21.79
CA ASN A 136 -0.53 7.35 22.41
C ASN A 136 -0.02 6.29 21.39
N LEU A 137 1.03 5.55 21.76
CA LEU A 137 1.67 4.55 20.91
C LEU A 137 0.72 3.39 20.54
N ALA A 138 -0.14 2.96 21.48
CA ALA A 138 -1.09 1.89 21.25
C ALA A 138 -2.10 2.26 20.16
N SER A 139 -2.64 3.48 20.19
CA SER A 139 -3.55 4.02 19.17
C SER A 139 -2.87 4.16 17.81
N PHE A 140 -1.58 4.54 17.78
CA PHE A 140 -0.81 4.54 16.54
C PHE A 140 -0.67 3.14 15.95
N ILE A 141 -0.26 2.15 16.77
CA ILE A 141 -0.10 0.76 16.35
C ILE A 141 -1.43 0.15 15.90
N THR A 142 -2.49 0.28 16.69
CA THR A 142 -3.80 -0.30 16.36
C THR A 142 -4.40 0.37 15.12
N GLY A 143 -4.31 1.69 15.02
CA GLY A 143 -4.87 2.45 13.90
C GLY A 143 -4.08 2.27 12.59
N GLN A 144 -2.78 2.57 12.61
CA GLN A 144 -1.93 2.54 11.41
C GLN A 144 -1.39 1.14 11.10
N GLY A 145 -1.08 0.36 12.12
CA GLY A 145 -0.50 -0.97 11.98
C GLY A 145 -1.52 -2.06 11.65
N PHE A 146 -2.71 -2.05 12.26
CA PHE A 146 -3.69 -3.14 12.08
C PHE A 146 -4.93 -2.71 11.30
N LEU A 147 -5.58 -1.62 11.70
CA LEU A 147 -6.86 -1.22 11.11
C LEU A 147 -6.70 -0.70 9.68
N SER A 148 -5.70 0.16 9.45
CA SER A 148 -5.43 0.73 8.12
C SER A 148 -5.13 -0.31 7.04
N PRO A 149 -4.23 -1.28 7.24
CA PRO A 149 -4.01 -2.37 6.28
C PRO A 149 -5.24 -3.24 6.02
N ALA A 150 -6.02 -3.57 7.05
CA ALA A 150 -7.25 -4.36 6.86
C ALA A 150 -8.24 -3.63 5.94
N ILE A 151 -8.49 -2.34 6.19
CA ILE A 151 -9.39 -1.52 5.37
C ILE A 151 -8.82 -1.31 3.97
N ALA A 152 -7.50 -1.09 3.85
CA ALA A 152 -6.85 -0.91 2.56
C ALA A 152 -7.01 -2.15 1.66
N ILE A 153 -6.82 -3.37 2.18
CA ILE A 153 -7.03 -4.59 1.39
C ILE A 153 -8.47 -4.74 0.92
N VAL A 154 -9.45 -4.47 1.80
CA VAL A 154 -10.87 -4.52 1.42
C VAL A 154 -11.17 -3.50 0.31
N ALA A 155 -10.62 -2.28 0.40
CA ALA A 155 -10.79 -1.25 -0.62
C ALA A 155 -10.14 -1.67 -1.95
N VAL A 156 -8.95 -2.25 -1.92
CA VAL A 156 -8.24 -2.78 -3.10
C VAL A 156 -9.04 -3.91 -3.75
N ALA A 157 -9.54 -4.86 -2.96
CA ALA A 157 -10.34 -5.97 -3.45
C ALA A 157 -11.67 -5.48 -4.07
N ALA A 158 -12.33 -4.49 -3.46
CA ALA A 158 -13.53 -3.89 -4.00
C ALA A 158 -13.25 -3.13 -5.32
N ALA A 159 -12.18 -2.35 -5.38
CA ALA A 159 -11.78 -1.63 -6.58
C ALA A 159 -11.39 -2.58 -7.73
N ALA A 160 -10.61 -3.63 -7.43
CA ALA A 160 -10.23 -4.63 -8.41
C ALA A 160 -11.45 -5.38 -8.97
N ALA A 161 -12.42 -5.73 -8.11
CA ALA A 161 -13.67 -6.35 -8.55
C ALA A 161 -14.53 -5.38 -9.39
N GLY A 162 -14.65 -4.12 -8.95
CA GLY A 162 -15.42 -3.10 -9.65
C GLY A 162 -14.88 -2.80 -11.06
N VAL A 163 -13.55 -2.74 -11.20
CA VAL A 163 -12.90 -2.56 -12.50
C VAL A 163 -13.12 -3.77 -13.41
N GLN A 164 -12.97 -5.00 -12.89
CA GLN A 164 -13.27 -6.21 -13.66
C GLN A 164 -14.73 -6.26 -14.13
N LEU A 165 -15.68 -5.90 -13.27
CA LEU A 165 -17.10 -5.80 -13.63
C LEU A 165 -17.35 -4.74 -14.71
N SER A 166 -16.68 -3.58 -14.63
CA SER A 166 -16.84 -2.50 -15.60
C SER A 166 -16.29 -2.83 -16.99
N LEU A 167 -15.28 -3.70 -17.07
CA LEU A 167 -14.63 -4.12 -18.32
C LEU A 167 -15.32 -5.32 -18.98
N ALA A 168 -16.34 -5.89 -18.33
CA ALA A 168 -16.98 -7.11 -18.79
C ALA A 168 -18.02 -6.91 -19.90
N ASP A 169 -18.30 -5.67 -20.31
CA ASP A 169 -19.22 -5.31 -21.41
C ASP A 169 -20.54 -6.11 -21.41
N GLY A 170 -21.13 -6.31 -20.23
CA GLY A 170 -22.40 -7.03 -20.05
C GLY A 170 -22.31 -8.55 -19.91
N VAL A 171 -21.11 -9.13 -19.95
CA VAL A 171 -20.87 -10.54 -19.57
C VAL A 171 -20.92 -10.65 -18.04
N PRO A 172 -21.71 -11.59 -17.48
CA PRO A 172 -21.76 -11.78 -16.03
C PRO A 172 -20.40 -12.32 -15.55
N VAL A 173 -19.60 -11.45 -14.94
CA VAL A 173 -18.41 -11.86 -14.19
C VAL A 173 -18.88 -12.48 -12.88
N VAL A 174 -18.73 -13.80 -12.78
CA VAL A 174 -19.00 -14.52 -11.54
C VAL A 174 -17.87 -14.23 -10.57
N ILE A 175 -18.13 -13.44 -9.54
CA ILE A 175 -17.23 -13.32 -8.39
C ILE A 175 -17.26 -14.68 -7.66
N PRO A 176 -16.14 -15.40 -7.55
CA PRO A 176 -16.12 -16.69 -6.87
C PRO A 176 -16.64 -16.55 -5.44
N ALA A 177 -17.38 -17.54 -4.94
CA ALA A 177 -17.88 -17.52 -3.56
C ALA A 177 -16.73 -17.40 -2.54
N GLY A 178 -15.55 -17.93 -2.87
CA GLY A 178 -14.32 -17.82 -2.07
C GLY A 178 -13.67 -16.43 -2.07
N TYR A 179 -14.07 -15.50 -2.94
CA TYR A 179 -13.43 -14.18 -3.06
C TYR A 179 -13.44 -13.39 -1.76
N LEU A 180 -14.58 -13.38 -1.05
CA LEU A 180 -14.71 -12.68 0.22
C LEU A 180 -13.85 -13.31 1.31
N LEU A 181 -13.83 -14.65 1.40
CA LEU A 181 -13.00 -15.37 2.36
C LEU A 181 -11.51 -15.14 2.09
N ASN A 182 -11.09 -15.25 0.83
CA ASN A 182 -9.70 -15.02 0.41
C ASN A 182 -9.28 -13.58 0.69
N THR A 183 -10.15 -12.60 0.42
CA THR A 183 -9.93 -11.19 0.77
C THR A 183 -9.78 -11.01 2.28
N ALA A 184 -10.62 -11.66 3.08
CA ALA A 184 -10.55 -11.58 4.54
C ALA A 184 -9.26 -12.19 5.08
N LEU A 185 -8.82 -13.34 4.55
CA LEU A 185 -7.56 -13.98 4.90
C LEU A 185 -6.36 -13.09 4.54
N LEU A 186 -6.38 -12.48 3.35
CA LEU A 186 -5.34 -11.55 2.93
C LEU A 186 -5.32 -10.28 3.79
N ALA A 187 -6.48 -9.71 4.11
CA ALA A 187 -6.61 -8.55 4.97
C ALA A 187 -6.06 -8.83 6.38
N LEU A 188 -6.34 -10.03 6.92
CA LEU A 188 -5.79 -10.47 8.19
C LEU A 188 -4.27 -10.62 8.13
N GLY A 189 -3.74 -11.25 7.08
CA GLY A 189 -2.31 -11.40 6.86
C GLY A 189 -1.58 -10.07 6.75
N GLU A 190 -2.12 -9.15 5.94
CA GLU A 190 -1.58 -7.80 5.76
C GLU A 190 -1.61 -7.00 7.06
N ALA A 191 -2.72 -7.06 7.80
CA ALA A 191 -2.89 -6.36 9.07
C ALA A 191 -1.95 -6.91 10.15
N TRP A 192 -1.79 -8.23 10.21
CA TRP A 192 -0.87 -8.86 11.15
C TRP A 192 0.59 -8.51 10.83
N PHE A 193 1.00 -8.62 9.56
CA PHE A 193 2.35 -8.30 9.13
C PHE A 193 2.69 -6.81 9.35
N THR A 194 1.85 -5.91 8.86
CA THR A 194 2.05 -4.47 8.99
C THR A 194 1.99 -4.05 10.45
N GLY A 195 1.06 -4.63 11.23
CA GLY A 195 0.89 -4.35 12.66
C GLY A 195 2.13 -4.75 13.44
N MET A 196 2.62 -5.97 13.24
CA MET A 196 3.81 -6.46 13.93
C MET A 196 5.07 -5.71 13.51
N ALA A 197 5.24 -5.42 12.22
CA ALA A 197 6.34 -4.59 11.74
C ALA A 197 6.30 -3.18 12.37
N THR A 198 5.11 -2.58 12.46
CA THR A 198 4.92 -1.26 13.10
C THR A 198 5.27 -1.30 14.58
N VAL A 199 4.83 -2.33 15.32
CA VAL A 199 5.19 -2.54 16.74
C VAL A 199 6.71 -2.60 16.90
N LEU A 200 7.37 -3.48 16.16
CA LEU A 200 8.81 -3.70 16.28
C LEU A 200 9.60 -2.43 15.94
N ILE A 201 9.25 -1.77 14.84
CA ILE A 201 9.97 -0.56 14.40
C ILE A 201 9.70 0.58 15.37
N ALA A 202 8.46 0.82 15.80
CA ALA A 202 8.14 1.93 16.70
C ALA A 202 8.77 1.76 18.09
N VAL A 203 8.95 0.53 18.57
CA VAL A 203 9.58 0.26 19.89
C VAL A 203 11.11 0.26 19.79
N TYR A 204 11.70 -0.47 18.84
CA TYR A 204 13.15 -0.67 18.79
C TYR A 204 13.89 0.38 17.96
N ARG A 205 13.25 0.96 16.94
CA ARG A 205 13.84 1.95 16.03
C ARG A 205 12.86 3.10 15.74
N PRO A 206 12.38 3.83 16.77
CA PRO A 206 11.37 4.89 16.61
C PRO A 206 11.80 5.99 15.63
N ALA A 207 13.12 6.22 15.48
CA ALA A 207 13.66 7.18 14.52
C ALA A 207 13.33 6.85 13.05
N TRP A 208 12.96 5.60 12.73
CA TRP A 208 12.56 5.19 11.39
C TRP A 208 11.10 5.56 11.06
N VAL A 209 10.29 5.87 12.07
CA VAL A 209 8.87 6.21 11.89
C VAL A 209 8.73 7.72 11.72
N THR A 210 8.84 8.20 10.48
CA THR A 210 8.83 9.66 10.20
C THR A 210 7.46 10.32 10.40
N THR A 211 6.39 9.52 10.50
CA THR A 211 5.02 10.01 10.74
C THR A 211 4.69 10.12 12.23
N PHE A 212 5.51 9.53 13.10
CA PHE A 212 5.29 9.49 14.53
C PHE A 212 6.31 10.37 15.25
N ASP A 213 5.84 11.51 15.77
CA ASP A 213 6.70 12.39 16.56
C ASP A 213 6.80 11.90 18.01
N VAL A 214 7.94 11.29 18.34
CA VAL A 214 8.27 10.81 19.69
C VAL A 214 8.16 11.92 20.75
N ARG A 215 8.34 13.21 20.39
CA ARG A 215 8.22 14.33 21.34
C ARG A 215 6.76 14.60 21.74
N ARG A 216 5.80 14.22 20.91
CA ARG A 216 4.35 14.38 21.16
C ARG A 216 3.74 13.18 21.88
N TYR A 217 4.43 12.03 21.92
CA TYR A 217 3.92 10.75 22.41
C TYR A 217 4.88 10.08 23.42
N ARG A 218 5.38 10.83 24.41
CA ARG A 218 6.14 10.24 25.52
C ARG A 218 5.29 9.22 26.28
N LEU A 219 5.83 8.02 26.48
CA LEU A 219 5.36 7.09 27.49
C LEU A 219 5.64 7.70 28.88
N GLY A 220 4.64 8.38 29.46
CA GLY A 220 4.56 8.70 30.90
C GLY A 220 4.88 10.14 31.34
N GLY A 221 3.93 10.75 32.05
CA GLY A 221 4.17 11.74 33.11
C GLY A 221 3.70 13.20 32.87
N PRO A 222 2.86 13.80 33.76
CA PRO A 222 2.54 15.23 33.73
C PRO A 222 3.77 16.09 34.01
N ARG A 223 3.81 17.30 33.42
CA ARG A 223 4.85 18.29 33.69
C ARG A 223 4.65 18.88 35.10
N ALA A 224 5.69 18.82 35.92
CA ALA A 224 5.90 19.75 37.02
C ALA A 224 6.26 21.14 36.47
#